data_AF-A0A939Y8S5-F1
#
_entry.id   AF-A0A939Y8S5-F1
#
_cell.length_a   1.000
_cell.length_b   1.000
_cell.length_c   1.000
_cell.angle_alpha   90.00
_cell.angle_beta   90.00
_cell.angle_gamma   90.00
#
_symmetry.space_group_name_H-M   'P 1'
#
loop_
_entity.id
_entity.type
_entity.pdbx_description
1 polymer ?
#
loop_
_entity_poly.entity_id
_entity_poly.type
_entity_poly.pdbx_seq_one_letter_code
_entity_poly.pdbx_strand_id
1 'polypeptide(L)'
;IEALGTLASLKSLTLSGAKATSLPGLSALKALETLDISESEITDVNGIVGLDKLTTLTLTGSKVASLPDLSSLVSLESLNASGCEISEIKAFGTLEKLASVNVSENKLTALPDLNGLKALTSFNASGNDIASLPAVAGLEKVTSINLSNNKLTKAEFSGLKALTTLNLSNNEIADISGIKDLEKVTTVDLSNNKLTAFEALLSLKTLTSVKLSGNLIAELPATDIKVVDGENELPPLNAVTTADFSGNLLTNDTIEGVNTYFKVDGLTSLNLTGNNITDAKVVSDHYTKATVKYTDETPTENSETENSGEDNSATESEEQSEE
;
A
#
# COMPACT_ATOMS: atom_id res chain seq x y z
N ILE A 1 27.06 22.42 18.91
CA ILE A 1 25.85 21.77 19.43
C ILE A 1 25.88 21.57 20.95
N GLU A 2 27.06 21.55 21.59
CA GLU A 2 27.21 21.25 23.03
C GLU A 2 26.46 22.19 23.98
N ALA A 3 26.27 23.47 23.61
CA ALA A 3 25.52 24.43 24.42
C ALA A 3 24.00 24.38 24.20
N LEU A 4 23.48 23.44 23.37
CA LEU A 4 22.06 23.37 23.00
C LEU A 4 21.15 23.37 24.24
N GLY A 5 21.48 22.59 25.26
CA GLY A 5 20.69 22.48 26.49
C GLY A 5 20.56 23.76 27.32
N THR A 6 21.31 24.83 27.00
CA THR A 6 21.19 26.14 27.67
C THR A 6 20.02 26.98 27.14
N LEU A 7 19.47 26.61 25.97
CA LEU A 7 18.40 27.32 25.29
C LEU A 7 17.01 26.90 25.79
N ALA A 8 16.79 26.90 27.10
CA ALA A 8 15.59 26.32 27.74
C ALA A 8 14.24 26.87 27.23
N SER A 9 14.22 28.10 26.68
CA SER A 9 13.03 28.74 26.10
C SER A 9 12.85 28.47 24.60
N LEU A 10 13.72 27.66 23.97
CA LEU A 10 13.65 27.36 22.55
C LEU A 10 12.41 26.51 22.25
N LYS A 11 11.54 27.04 21.38
CA LYS A 11 10.31 26.37 20.94
C LYS A 11 10.48 25.61 19.63
N SER A 12 11.41 26.04 18.79
CA SER A 12 11.64 25.46 17.48
C SER A 12 13.13 25.24 17.25
N LEU A 13 13.49 24.02 16.85
CA LEU A 13 14.85 23.64 16.51
C LEU A 13 14.85 22.95 15.15
N THR A 14 15.53 23.56 14.18
CA THR A 14 15.78 22.98 12.86
C THR A 14 17.28 22.76 12.68
N LEU A 15 17.64 21.52 12.37
CA LEU A 15 19.00 21.05 12.10
C LEU A 15 19.01 20.24 10.79
N SER A 16 18.21 20.66 9.82
CA SER A 16 18.14 19.99 8.53
C SER A 16 19.49 20.07 7.80
N GLY A 17 19.95 18.96 7.23
CA GLY A 17 21.28 18.85 6.61
C GLY A 17 22.44 18.90 7.61
N ALA A 18 22.19 18.87 8.92
CA ALA A 18 23.25 18.97 9.91
C ALA A 18 24.17 17.74 9.88
N LYS A 19 25.48 17.99 9.99
CA LYS A 19 26.54 16.97 10.10
C LYS A 19 26.76 16.44 11.52
N ALA A 20 25.96 16.90 12.47
CA ALA A 20 26.02 16.36 13.83
C ALA A 20 25.43 14.95 13.84
N THR A 21 26.03 14.04 14.59
CA THR A 21 25.54 12.66 14.72
C THR A 21 24.65 12.45 15.95
N SER A 22 24.66 13.41 16.88
CA SER A 22 23.90 13.39 18.14
C SER A 22 23.47 14.80 18.55
N LEU A 23 22.52 14.86 19.48
CA LEU A 23 21.94 16.08 20.01
C LEU A 23 22.15 16.18 21.54
N PRO A 24 23.39 16.42 22.01
CA PRO A 24 23.64 16.56 23.44
C PRO A 24 22.82 17.71 24.04
N GLY A 25 22.16 17.46 25.16
CA GLY A 25 21.34 18.45 25.85
C GLY A 25 19.94 18.68 25.27
N LEU A 26 19.50 17.94 24.23
CA LEU A 26 18.14 18.05 23.69
C LEU A 26 17.05 17.84 24.75
N SER A 27 17.28 16.92 25.69
CA SER A 27 16.33 16.61 26.76
C SER A 27 16.06 17.77 27.73
N ALA A 28 16.93 18.79 27.74
CA ALA A 28 16.76 20.01 28.53
C ALA A 28 15.80 21.03 27.89
N LEU A 29 15.46 20.89 26.60
CA LEU A 29 14.62 21.82 25.86
C LEU A 29 13.12 21.60 26.15
N LYS A 30 12.70 21.77 27.40
CA LYS A 30 11.33 21.48 27.84
C LYS A 30 10.24 22.36 27.23
N ALA A 31 10.61 23.47 26.60
CA ALA A 31 9.69 24.32 25.85
C ALA A 31 9.60 23.97 24.36
N LEU A 32 10.32 22.95 23.89
CA LEU A 32 10.39 22.61 22.47
C LEU A 32 9.06 22.07 21.97
N GLU A 33 8.52 22.72 20.95
CA GLU A 33 7.27 22.40 20.28
C GLU A 33 7.52 21.75 18.91
N THR A 34 8.59 22.14 18.21
CA THR A 34 8.94 21.57 16.91
C THR A 34 10.41 21.18 16.83
N LEU A 35 10.67 19.95 16.38
CA LEU A 35 12.01 19.46 16.07
C LEU A 35 12.07 18.95 14.63
N ASP A 36 12.97 19.52 13.85
CA ASP A 36 13.26 19.07 12.49
C ASP A 36 14.75 18.76 12.35
N ILE A 37 15.07 17.51 12.05
CA ILE A 37 16.43 17.03 11.79
C ILE A 37 16.54 16.35 10.43
N SER A 38 15.68 16.72 9.48
CA SER A 38 15.61 16.09 8.16
C SER A 38 16.94 16.14 7.42
N GLU A 39 17.31 15.06 6.74
CA GLU A 39 18.56 14.93 5.97
C GLU A 39 19.83 15.16 6.81
N SER A 40 19.75 14.99 8.13
CA SER A 40 20.92 15.07 9.02
C SER A 40 21.62 13.73 9.21
N GLU A 41 22.86 13.79 9.70
CA GLU A 41 23.64 12.60 10.09
C GLU A 41 23.31 12.11 11.51
N ILE A 42 22.23 12.64 12.11
CA ILE A 42 21.81 12.28 13.47
C ILE A 42 21.29 10.85 13.49
N THR A 43 21.83 10.07 14.41
CA THR A 43 21.50 8.65 14.60
C THR A 43 20.73 8.40 15.89
N ASP A 44 20.98 9.23 16.92
CA ASP A 44 20.38 9.11 18.25
C ASP A 44 19.41 10.25 18.53
N VAL A 45 18.14 9.88 18.76
CA VAL A 45 17.05 10.79 19.13
C VAL A 45 16.50 10.51 20.53
N ASN A 46 17.17 9.71 21.37
CA ASN A 46 16.71 9.43 22.75
C ASN A 46 16.48 10.68 23.60
N GLY A 47 17.15 11.79 23.27
CA GLY A 47 16.96 13.08 23.92
C GLY A 47 15.55 13.67 23.80
N ILE A 48 14.68 13.16 22.91
CA ILE A 48 13.28 13.61 22.81
C ILE A 48 12.40 13.11 23.95
N VAL A 49 12.81 12.05 24.67
CA VAL A 49 11.99 11.48 25.74
C VAL A 49 11.72 12.53 26.83
N GLY A 50 10.44 12.73 27.13
CA GLY A 50 9.98 13.73 28.10
C GLY A 50 9.97 15.17 27.56
N LEU A 51 9.97 15.38 26.25
CA LEU A 51 9.62 16.66 25.62
C LEU A 51 8.10 16.71 25.39
N ASP A 52 7.34 16.85 26.47
CA ASP A 52 5.87 16.77 26.52
C ASP A 52 5.14 17.90 25.76
N LYS A 53 5.86 18.97 25.38
CA LYS A 53 5.37 20.07 24.54
C LYS A 53 5.59 19.86 23.05
N LEU A 54 6.34 18.84 22.65
CA LEU A 54 6.64 18.59 21.24
C LEU A 54 5.35 18.21 20.49
N THR A 55 4.98 19.01 19.50
CA THR A 55 3.81 18.80 18.63
C THR A 55 4.21 18.24 17.26
N THR A 56 5.40 18.60 16.77
CA THR A 56 5.90 18.16 15.46
C THR A 56 7.31 17.58 15.57
N LEU A 57 7.49 16.37 15.06
CA LEU A 57 8.78 15.69 14.96
C LEU A 57 9.04 15.27 13.51
N THR A 58 10.06 15.86 12.89
CA THR A 58 10.46 15.57 11.52
C THR A 58 11.90 15.04 11.49
N LEU A 59 12.06 13.80 11.03
CA LEU A 59 13.33 13.06 10.94
C LEU A 59 13.63 12.63 9.49
N THR A 60 12.86 13.08 8.50
CA THR A 60 12.89 12.60 7.11
C THR A 60 14.30 12.47 6.55
N GLY A 61 14.67 11.32 6.00
CA GLY A 61 16.00 11.16 5.37
C GLY A 61 17.18 11.18 6.34
N SER A 62 16.94 11.14 7.66
CA SER A 62 18.01 11.09 8.67
C SER A 62 18.56 9.67 8.85
N LYS A 63 19.61 9.53 9.65
CA LYS A 63 20.28 8.25 9.95
C LYS A 63 19.77 7.56 11.22
N VAL A 64 18.57 7.93 11.68
CA VAL A 64 17.94 7.30 12.84
C VAL A 64 17.58 5.85 12.53
N ALA A 65 18.09 4.93 13.36
CA ALA A 65 17.90 3.48 13.19
C ALA A 65 16.80 2.88 14.09
N SER A 66 16.36 3.61 15.11
CA SER A 66 15.31 3.19 16.04
C SER A 66 14.66 4.41 16.70
N LEU A 67 13.34 4.36 16.91
CA LEU A 67 12.64 5.36 17.73
C LEU A 67 12.50 4.89 19.18
N PRO A 68 12.75 5.78 20.17
CA PRO A 68 12.55 5.46 21.57
C PRO A 68 11.05 5.28 21.88
N ASP A 69 10.74 5.02 23.14
CA ASP A 69 9.36 5.06 23.63
C ASP A 69 8.80 6.50 23.50
N LEU A 70 7.85 6.68 22.59
CA LEU A 70 7.25 7.98 22.29
C LEU A 70 6.10 8.33 23.24
N SER A 71 5.74 7.45 24.18
CA SER A 71 4.56 7.62 25.07
C SER A 71 4.59 8.90 25.90
N SER A 72 5.78 9.49 26.11
CA SER A 72 5.96 10.75 26.84
C SER A 72 5.65 12.01 26.01
N LEU A 73 5.56 11.90 24.69
CA LEU A 73 5.32 13.02 23.76
C LEU A 73 3.82 13.34 23.66
N VAL A 74 3.15 13.52 24.79
CA VAL A 74 1.68 13.60 24.89
C VAL A 74 1.03 14.75 24.08
N SER A 75 1.82 15.72 23.63
CA SER A 75 1.36 16.80 22.75
C SER A 75 1.61 16.54 21.26
N LEU A 76 2.22 15.41 20.88
CA LEU A 76 2.61 15.12 19.51
C LEU A 76 1.38 14.98 18.61
N GLU A 77 1.37 15.75 17.53
CA GLU A 77 0.30 15.82 16.54
C GLU A 77 0.76 15.26 15.18
N SER A 78 2.05 15.41 14.86
CA SER A 78 2.64 14.94 13.61
C SER A 78 4.01 14.31 13.83
N LEU A 79 4.17 13.09 13.32
CA LEU A 79 5.44 12.38 13.20
C LEU A 79 5.74 12.12 11.73
N ASN A 80 6.86 12.63 11.23
CA ASN A 80 7.40 12.25 9.94
C ASN A 80 8.83 11.72 10.11
N ALA A 81 9.00 10.42 9.95
CA ALA A 81 10.28 9.72 10.02
C ALA A 81 10.50 8.84 8.78
N SER A 82 10.03 9.31 7.61
CA SER A 82 10.19 8.56 6.36
C SER A 82 11.62 8.57 5.83
N GLY A 83 12.03 7.51 5.12
CA GLY A 83 13.33 7.45 4.46
C GLY A 83 14.50 7.43 5.44
N CYS A 84 14.29 6.91 6.65
CA CYS A 84 15.34 6.74 7.65
C CYS A 84 15.91 5.31 7.55
N GLU A 85 16.50 4.80 8.62
CA GLU A 85 16.95 3.41 8.72
C GLU A 85 16.25 2.67 9.87
N ILE A 86 15.02 3.10 10.19
CA ILE A 86 14.29 2.66 11.39
C ILE A 86 13.91 1.20 11.24
N SER A 87 14.45 0.37 12.13
CA SER A 87 14.13 -1.06 12.24
C SER A 87 13.15 -1.37 13.37
N GLU A 88 13.00 -0.44 14.32
CA GLU A 88 12.13 -0.59 15.49
C GLU A 88 11.51 0.74 15.93
N ILE A 89 10.22 0.70 16.27
CA ILE A 89 9.52 1.74 17.04
C ILE A 89 9.07 1.08 18.33
N LYS A 90 9.66 1.48 19.46
CA LYS A 90 9.43 0.79 20.73
C LYS A 90 7.97 0.85 21.18
N ALA A 91 7.39 2.05 21.19
CA ALA A 91 5.99 2.26 21.54
C ALA A 91 5.53 3.65 21.08
N PHE A 92 4.27 3.75 20.67
CA PHE A 92 3.58 5.04 20.65
C PHE A 92 2.94 5.36 22.00
N GLY A 93 2.36 4.37 22.69
CA GLY A 93 1.57 4.62 23.90
C GLY A 93 0.22 5.27 23.59
N THR A 94 -0.23 6.18 24.45
CA THR A 94 -1.53 6.87 24.34
C THR A 94 -1.39 8.28 23.77
N LEU A 95 -0.86 8.41 22.55
CA LEU A 95 -0.73 9.71 21.87
C LEU A 95 -2.06 10.14 21.26
N GLU A 96 -2.99 10.57 22.12
CA GLU A 96 -4.37 10.90 21.74
C GLU A 96 -4.50 12.10 20.79
N LYS A 97 -3.43 12.87 20.58
CA LYS A 97 -3.38 14.01 19.64
C LYS A 97 -2.71 13.69 18.31
N LEU A 98 -2.04 12.53 18.21
CA LEU A 98 -1.25 12.19 17.03
C LEU A 98 -2.20 11.93 15.85
N ALA A 99 -2.20 12.86 14.89
CA ALA A 99 -3.13 12.89 13.78
C ALA A 99 -2.51 12.35 12.49
N SER A 100 -1.19 12.44 12.35
CA SER A 100 -0.44 12.01 11.17
C SER A 100 0.84 11.27 11.57
N VAL A 101 1.01 10.08 11.03
CA VAL A 101 2.24 9.29 11.17
C VAL A 101 2.72 8.87 9.78
N ASN A 102 3.95 9.26 9.45
CA ASN A 102 4.67 8.78 8.29
C ASN A 102 5.98 8.11 8.72
N VAL A 103 6.07 6.80 8.53
CA VAL A 103 7.26 5.96 8.80
C VAL A 103 7.62 5.15 7.56
N SER A 104 7.25 5.64 6.37
CA SER A 104 7.52 4.95 5.11
C SER A 104 9.01 4.88 4.76
N GLU A 105 9.40 3.98 3.86
CA GLU A 105 10.78 3.83 3.38
C GLU A 105 11.76 3.61 4.55
N ASN A 106 11.51 2.56 5.34
CA ASN A 106 12.29 2.17 6.51
C ASN A 106 12.55 0.65 6.50
N LYS A 107 12.98 0.08 7.63
CA LYS A 107 13.32 -1.35 7.79
C LYS A 107 12.42 -2.03 8.83
N LEU A 108 11.20 -1.53 9.03
CA LEU A 108 10.26 -2.06 10.02
C LEU A 108 9.77 -3.44 9.59
N THR A 109 9.88 -4.41 10.49
CA THR A 109 9.30 -5.76 10.29
C THR A 109 7.97 -5.95 11.02
N ALA A 110 7.68 -5.06 11.98
CA ALA A 110 6.45 -5.01 12.75
C ALA A 110 6.15 -3.57 13.18
N LEU A 111 4.88 -3.32 13.51
CA LEU A 111 4.44 -2.07 14.12
C LEU A 111 4.17 -2.28 15.62
N PRO A 112 4.45 -1.28 16.47
CA PRO A 112 4.01 -1.31 17.86
C PRO A 112 2.47 -1.19 17.94
N ASP A 113 1.92 -1.37 19.14
CA ASP A 113 0.49 -1.14 19.38
C ASP A 113 0.05 0.27 18.93
N LEU A 114 -1.05 0.32 18.19
CA LEU A 114 -1.62 1.54 17.60
C LEU A 114 -2.91 1.98 18.31
N ASN A 115 -3.47 1.18 19.22
CA ASN A 115 -4.80 1.44 19.80
C ASN A 115 -4.92 2.76 20.57
N GLY A 116 -3.80 3.32 21.04
CA GLY A 116 -3.76 4.63 21.70
C GLY A 116 -3.90 5.84 20.76
N LEU A 117 -3.81 5.65 19.44
CA LEU A 117 -3.76 6.73 18.44
C LEU A 117 -5.16 7.18 17.98
N LYS A 118 -6.01 7.58 18.93
CA LYS A 118 -7.44 7.89 18.70
C LYS A 118 -7.71 9.09 17.77
N ALA A 119 -6.73 9.97 17.58
CA ALA A 119 -6.82 11.10 16.65
C ALA A 119 -6.24 10.82 15.27
N LEU A 120 -5.66 9.63 15.03
CA LEU A 120 -4.97 9.33 13.78
C LEU A 120 -5.94 9.39 12.60
N THR A 121 -5.58 10.20 11.60
CA THR A 121 -6.34 10.38 10.36
C THR A 121 -5.59 9.83 9.15
N SER A 122 -4.25 9.94 9.16
CA SER A 122 -3.37 9.48 8.08
C SER A 122 -2.24 8.63 8.64
N PHE A 123 -2.09 7.42 8.09
CA PHE A 123 -1.02 6.50 8.44
C PHE A 123 -0.30 6.01 7.18
N ASN A 124 1.00 6.32 7.07
CA ASN A 124 1.84 5.82 6.00
C ASN A 124 3.02 5.02 6.58
N ALA A 125 3.09 3.74 6.24
CA ALA A 125 4.18 2.84 6.55
C ALA A 125 4.61 2.02 5.31
N SER A 126 4.43 2.59 4.11
CA SER A 126 4.85 1.94 2.87
C SER A 126 6.36 1.74 2.79
N GLY A 127 6.84 0.81 1.97
CA GLY A 127 8.29 0.61 1.76
C GLY A 127 8.98 0.14 3.05
N ASN A 128 8.46 -0.93 3.64
CA ASN A 128 9.00 -1.58 4.83
C ASN A 128 8.95 -3.11 4.64
N ASP A 129 9.27 -3.87 5.68
CA ASP A 129 9.25 -5.34 5.69
C ASP A 129 8.11 -5.89 6.60
N ILE A 130 7.02 -5.14 6.78
CA ILE A 130 5.95 -5.48 7.74
C ILE A 130 5.18 -6.70 7.25
N ALA A 131 5.19 -7.77 8.06
CA ALA A 131 4.53 -9.04 7.71
C ALA A 131 3.08 -9.16 8.25
N SER A 132 2.75 -8.40 9.30
CA SER A 132 1.43 -8.41 9.92
C SER A 132 1.14 -7.10 10.66
N LEU A 133 -0.13 -6.75 10.79
CA LEU A 133 -0.56 -5.61 11.59
C LEU A 133 -0.89 -6.01 13.05
N PRO A 134 -0.63 -5.12 14.02
CA PRO A 134 -1.27 -5.21 15.33
C PRO A 134 -2.78 -4.96 15.21
N ALA A 135 -3.53 -5.11 16.30
CA ALA A 135 -4.95 -4.76 16.31
C ALA A 135 -5.14 -3.26 15.98
N VAL A 136 -5.96 -2.97 14.97
CA VAL A 136 -6.21 -1.60 14.47
C VAL A 136 -7.60 -1.06 14.81
N ALA A 137 -8.45 -1.85 15.47
CA ALA A 137 -9.86 -1.48 15.73
C ALA A 137 -10.02 -0.17 16.53
N GLY A 138 -9.01 0.25 17.30
CA GLY A 138 -9.00 1.53 18.02
C GLY A 138 -8.76 2.79 17.16
N LEU A 139 -8.42 2.65 15.88
CA LEU A 139 -8.13 3.77 14.98
C LEU A 139 -9.42 4.37 14.38
N GLU A 140 -10.31 4.87 15.23
CA GLU A 140 -11.68 5.27 14.88
C GLU A 140 -11.79 6.40 13.84
N LYS A 141 -10.74 7.22 13.69
CA LYS A 141 -10.73 8.40 12.82
C LYS A 141 -9.86 8.25 11.57
N VAL A 142 -9.20 7.11 11.36
CA VAL A 142 -8.28 6.94 10.25
C VAL A 142 -9.06 6.94 8.93
N THR A 143 -8.67 7.82 8.01
CA THR A 143 -9.31 7.97 6.69
C THR A 143 -8.40 7.49 5.57
N SER A 144 -7.08 7.51 5.78
CA SER A 144 -6.09 7.11 4.78
C SER A 144 -5.02 6.20 5.39
N ILE A 145 -4.85 5.01 4.80
CA ILE A 145 -3.78 4.06 5.14
C ILE A 145 -2.99 3.72 3.88
N ASN A 146 -1.67 3.84 3.95
CA ASN A 146 -0.75 3.31 2.95
C ASN A 146 0.24 2.33 3.60
N LEU A 147 0.12 1.06 3.21
CA LEU A 147 0.97 -0.06 3.61
C LEU A 147 1.54 -0.77 2.37
N SER A 148 1.59 -0.08 1.23
CA SER A 148 2.17 -0.65 0.01
C SER A 148 3.66 -1.01 0.17
N ASN A 149 4.17 -1.93 -0.63
CA ASN A 149 5.58 -2.36 -0.59
C ASN A 149 5.95 -2.86 0.81
N ASN A 150 5.27 -3.91 1.25
CA ASN A 150 5.49 -4.61 2.52
C ASN A 150 5.39 -6.13 2.29
N LYS A 151 5.28 -6.92 3.37
CA LYS A 151 5.20 -8.38 3.35
C LYS A 151 3.88 -8.91 3.95
N LEU A 152 2.82 -8.09 3.92
CA LEU A 152 1.52 -8.48 4.48
C LEU A 152 0.97 -9.67 3.71
N THR A 153 0.49 -10.68 4.44
CA THR A 153 -0.17 -11.86 3.86
C THR A 153 -1.70 -11.82 3.97
N LYS A 154 -2.21 -10.91 4.82
CA LYS A 154 -3.64 -10.72 5.10
C LYS A 154 -3.99 -9.25 5.26
N ALA A 155 -5.22 -8.88 4.90
CA ALA A 155 -5.76 -7.55 5.12
C ALA A 155 -6.73 -7.54 6.34
N GLU A 156 -6.18 -7.30 7.52
CA GLU A 156 -6.92 -7.29 8.81
C GLU A 156 -7.25 -5.86 9.25
N PHE A 157 -8.30 -5.27 8.65
CA PHE A 157 -8.69 -3.86 8.86
C PHE A 157 -10.09 -3.68 9.45
N SER A 158 -10.61 -4.73 10.08
CA SER A 158 -11.95 -4.72 10.65
C SER A 158 -12.07 -3.63 11.73
N GLY A 159 -13.18 -2.90 11.71
CA GLY A 159 -13.47 -1.81 12.65
C GLY A 159 -13.04 -0.42 12.22
N LEU A 160 -12.32 -0.25 11.10
CA LEU A 160 -11.92 1.06 10.58
C LEU A 160 -13.05 1.79 9.85
N LYS A 161 -14.08 2.20 10.59
CA LYS A 161 -15.33 2.78 10.06
C LYS A 161 -15.20 4.12 9.34
N ALA A 162 -14.08 4.82 9.53
CA ALA A 162 -13.80 6.11 8.89
C ALA A 162 -12.93 5.98 7.62
N LEU A 163 -12.39 4.80 7.32
CA LEU A 163 -11.41 4.60 6.27
C LEU A 163 -12.04 4.84 4.89
N THR A 164 -11.42 5.73 4.10
CA THR A 164 -11.85 6.05 2.73
C THR A 164 -10.87 5.54 1.69
N THR A 165 -9.57 5.56 2.02
CA THR A 165 -8.49 5.21 1.10
C THR A 165 -7.57 4.16 1.71
N LEU A 166 -7.41 3.04 1.03
CA LEU A 166 -6.55 1.94 1.46
C LEU A 166 -5.62 1.50 0.32
N ASN A 167 -4.31 1.66 0.52
CA ASN A 167 -3.29 1.17 -0.40
C ASN A 167 -2.49 0.02 0.24
N LEU A 168 -2.63 -1.16 -0.35
CA LEU A 168 -1.99 -2.43 0.02
C LEU A 168 -1.21 -3.03 -1.16
N SER A 169 -0.93 -2.24 -2.19
CA SER A 169 -0.22 -2.73 -3.38
C SER A 169 1.18 -3.25 -3.05
N ASN A 170 1.69 -4.20 -3.82
CA ASN A 170 3.03 -4.78 -3.65
C ASN A 170 3.20 -5.39 -2.24
N ASN A 171 2.36 -6.37 -1.94
CA ASN A 171 2.43 -7.19 -0.73
C ASN A 171 2.31 -8.68 -1.13
N GLU A 172 2.08 -9.56 -0.15
CA GLU A 172 1.88 -10.98 -0.35
C GLU A 172 0.46 -11.42 0.02
N ILE A 173 -0.52 -10.53 -0.09
CA ILE A 173 -1.87 -10.72 0.44
C ILE A 173 -2.61 -11.76 -0.40
N ALA A 174 -3.12 -12.79 0.28
CA ALA A 174 -4.02 -13.79 -0.31
C ALA A 174 -5.41 -13.77 0.34
N ASP A 175 -5.55 -13.18 1.53
CA ASP A 175 -6.79 -13.13 2.31
C ASP A 175 -7.18 -11.68 2.60
N ILE A 176 -8.32 -11.27 2.04
CA ILE A 176 -8.90 -9.92 2.24
C ILE A 176 -10.20 -9.95 3.04
N SER A 177 -10.53 -11.06 3.72
CA SER A 177 -11.79 -11.17 4.46
C SER A 177 -11.96 -10.10 5.55
N GLY A 178 -10.86 -9.60 6.11
CA GLY A 178 -10.83 -8.57 7.15
C GLY A 178 -11.21 -7.16 6.70
N ILE A 179 -11.47 -6.91 5.41
CA ILE A 179 -11.90 -5.58 4.91
C ILE A 179 -13.41 -5.47 4.66
N LYS A 180 -14.18 -6.57 4.76
CA LYS A 180 -15.60 -6.62 4.37
C LYS A 180 -16.51 -5.58 5.07
N ASP A 181 -16.12 -5.13 6.26
CA ASP A 181 -16.91 -4.22 7.10
C ASP A 181 -16.46 -2.74 6.97
N LEU A 182 -15.66 -2.39 5.96
CA LEU A 182 -15.25 -1.00 5.70
C LEU A 182 -16.38 -0.19 5.04
N GLU A 183 -17.21 0.43 5.88
CA GLU A 183 -18.46 1.11 5.47
C GLU A 183 -18.28 2.36 4.58
N LYS A 184 -17.10 2.99 4.59
CA LYS A 184 -16.83 4.28 3.91
C LYS A 184 -15.74 4.23 2.86
N VAL A 185 -15.16 3.05 2.58
CA VAL A 185 -14.02 2.95 1.68
C VAL A 185 -14.46 3.23 0.25
N THR A 186 -13.77 4.16 -0.41
CA THR A 186 -14.05 4.55 -1.80
C THR A 186 -12.96 4.04 -2.73
N THR A 187 -11.73 3.91 -2.23
CA THR A 187 -10.57 3.54 -3.04
C THR A 187 -9.77 2.43 -2.36
N VAL A 188 -9.59 1.31 -3.06
CA VAL A 188 -8.75 0.18 -2.63
C VAL A 188 -7.75 -0.15 -3.72
N ASP A 189 -6.46 -0.16 -3.37
CA ASP A 189 -5.38 -0.63 -4.24
C ASP A 189 -4.77 -1.91 -3.65
N LEU A 190 -5.03 -3.03 -4.32
CA LEU A 190 -4.55 -4.39 -3.98
C LEU A 190 -3.64 -4.93 -5.10
N SER A 191 -3.08 -4.05 -5.93
CA SER A 191 -2.24 -4.45 -7.05
C SER A 191 -0.99 -5.21 -6.59
N ASN A 192 -0.45 -6.14 -7.38
CA ASN A 192 0.75 -6.91 -7.09
C ASN A 192 0.65 -7.63 -5.72
N ASN A 193 -0.30 -8.56 -5.63
CA ASN A 193 -0.54 -9.41 -4.47
C ASN A 193 -0.71 -10.86 -4.92
N LYS A 194 -1.22 -11.74 -4.05
CA LYS A 194 -1.43 -13.17 -4.30
C LYS A 194 -2.92 -13.54 -4.30
N LEU A 195 -3.79 -12.59 -4.64
CA LEU A 195 -5.24 -12.82 -4.62
C LEU A 195 -5.65 -13.77 -5.74
N THR A 196 -6.42 -14.79 -5.40
CA THR A 196 -7.11 -15.66 -6.36
C THR A 196 -8.59 -15.33 -6.47
N ALA A 197 -9.14 -14.62 -5.48
CA ALA A 197 -10.54 -14.23 -5.38
C ALA A 197 -10.68 -12.90 -4.61
N PHE A 198 -11.85 -12.27 -4.68
CA PHE A 198 -12.08 -10.92 -4.14
C PHE A 198 -13.49 -10.68 -3.57
N GLU A 199 -14.14 -11.73 -3.06
CA GLU A 199 -15.52 -11.71 -2.52
C GLU A 199 -15.75 -10.60 -1.49
N ALA A 200 -14.76 -10.33 -0.63
CA ALA A 200 -14.88 -9.33 0.42
C ALA A 200 -15.16 -7.92 -0.13
N LEU A 201 -14.73 -7.63 -1.37
CA LEU A 201 -15.00 -6.35 -2.02
C LEU A 201 -16.49 -6.14 -2.31
N LEU A 202 -17.26 -7.21 -2.52
CA LEU A 202 -18.70 -7.13 -2.81
C LEU A 202 -19.52 -6.53 -1.65
N SER A 203 -18.95 -6.50 -0.43
CA SER A 203 -19.58 -5.87 0.73
C SER A 203 -19.35 -4.35 0.81
N LEU A 204 -18.43 -3.81 0.00
CA LEU A 204 -17.97 -2.41 0.07
C LEU A 204 -18.88 -1.48 -0.73
N LYS A 205 -20.03 -1.13 -0.15
CA LYS A 205 -21.10 -0.36 -0.82
C LYS A 205 -20.69 1.01 -1.35
N THR A 206 -19.62 1.61 -0.81
CA THR A 206 -19.12 2.94 -1.19
C THR A 206 -17.94 2.90 -2.16
N LEU A 207 -17.48 1.70 -2.56
CA LEU A 207 -16.28 1.54 -3.38
C LEU A 207 -16.52 2.12 -4.77
N THR A 208 -15.68 3.07 -5.19
CA THR A 208 -15.74 3.73 -6.51
C THR A 208 -14.54 3.41 -7.39
N SER A 209 -13.40 3.05 -6.79
CA SER A 209 -12.17 2.72 -7.48
C SER A 209 -11.51 1.50 -6.86
N VAL A 210 -11.19 0.51 -7.70
CA VAL A 210 -10.51 -0.71 -7.30
C VAL A 210 -9.36 -1.02 -8.25
N LYS A 211 -8.19 -1.36 -7.69
CA LYS A 211 -7.07 -1.89 -8.47
C LYS A 211 -6.69 -3.26 -7.93
N LEU A 212 -6.68 -4.24 -8.83
CA LEU A 212 -6.39 -5.66 -8.60
C LEU A 212 -5.32 -6.15 -9.59
N SER A 213 -4.57 -5.25 -10.22
CA SER A 213 -3.59 -5.66 -11.24
C SER A 213 -2.49 -6.53 -10.66
N GLY A 214 -1.88 -7.41 -11.45
CA GLY A 214 -0.79 -8.27 -10.98
C GLY A 214 -1.19 -9.21 -9.84
N ASN A 215 -2.34 -9.87 -9.97
CA ASN A 215 -2.80 -10.90 -9.03
C ASN A 215 -2.94 -12.25 -9.76
N LEU A 216 -3.51 -13.25 -9.08
CA LEU A 216 -3.73 -14.61 -9.58
C LEU A 216 -5.21 -14.90 -9.78
N ILE A 217 -6.02 -13.88 -10.08
CA ILE A 217 -7.46 -14.01 -10.24
C ILE A 217 -7.75 -14.70 -11.56
N ALA A 218 -8.26 -15.93 -11.48
CA ALA A 218 -8.66 -16.73 -12.64
C ALA A 218 -10.18 -16.82 -12.78
N GLU A 219 -10.90 -16.74 -11.67
CA GLU A 219 -12.36 -16.84 -11.63
C GLU A 219 -12.93 -15.65 -10.86
N LEU A 220 -14.15 -15.28 -11.22
CA LEU A 220 -14.92 -14.32 -10.44
C LEU A 220 -15.66 -15.08 -9.32
N PRO A 221 -15.97 -14.41 -8.20
CA PRO A 221 -16.84 -14.98 -7.18
C PRO A 221 -18.08 -15.65 -7.77
N ALA A 222 -18.62 -16.69 -7.14
CA ALA A 222 -19.89 -17.27 -7.57
C ALA A 222 -21.05 -16.31 -7.22
N THR A 223 -21.92 -16.03 -8.19
CA THR A 223 -23.09 -15.14 -8.06
C THR A 223 -24.29 -15.81 -7.40
N ASP A 224 -24.11 -16.80 -6.51
CA ASP A 224 -25.21 -17.33 -5.68
C ASP A 224 -25.62 -16.29 -4.61
N ILE A 225 -25.96 -15.10 -5.10
CA ILE A 225 -26.64 -14.05 -4.41
C ILE A 225 -28.05 -14.57 -4.22
N LYS A 226 -28.38 -15.00 -3.01
CA LYS A 226 -29.76 -15.23 -2.62
C LYS A 226 -30.52 -13.94 -2.90
N VAL A 227 -31.42 -13.98 -3.88
CA VAL A 227 -32.44 -12.95 -4.04
C VAL A 227 -33.40 -13.14 -2.87
N VAL A 228 -33.29 -12.29 -1.86
CA VAL A 228 -34.23 -12.23 -0.74
C VAL A 228 -35.07 -10.97 -0.97
N ASP A 229 -36.39 -11.14 -1.02
CA ASP A 229 -37.35 -10.04 -1.20
C ASP A 229 -37.16 -9.18 -2.48
N GLY A 230 -36.64 -9.77 -3.56
CA GLY A 230 -36.47 -9.09 -4.86
C GLY A 230 -35.27 -8.15 -4.94
N GLU A 231 -34.43 -8.13 -3.90
CA GLU A 231 -33.13 -7.45 -3.89
C GLU A 231 -31.99 -8.46 -3.73
N ASN A 232 -30.87 -8.20 -4.41
CA ASN A 232 -29.64 -8.98 -4.30
C ASN A 232 -28.98 -8.67 -2.94
N GLU A 233 -28.83 -9.64 -2.03
CA GLU A 233 -28.25 -9.44 -0.67
C GLU A 233 -26.83 -8.84 -0.68
N LEU A 234 -26.07 -9.11 -1.75
CA LEU A 234 -24.80 -8.45 -2.07
C LEU A 234 -24.99 -7.77 -3.42
N PRO A 235 -25.28 -6.46 -3.48
CA PRO A 235 -25.43 -5.82 -4.77
C PRO A 235 -24.07 -5.87 -5.51
N PRO A 236 -24.08 -5.98 -6.84
CA PRO A 236 -22.88 -5.78 -7.65
C PRO A 236 -22.14 -4.49 -7.24
N LEU A 237 -20.86 -4.37 -7.58
CA LEU A 237 -19.97 -3.22 -7.36
C LEU A 237 -20.43 -1.99 -8.18
N ASN A 238 -21.69 -1.59 -8.01
CA ASN A 238 -22.44 -0.65 -8.84
C ASN A 238 -21.93 0.78 -8.75
N ALA A 239 -21.23 1.12 -7.66
CA ALA A 239 -20.62 2.42 -7.48
C ALA A 239 -19.21 2.50 -8.11
N VAL A 240 -18.64 1.36 -8.53
CA VAL A 240 -17.30 1.32 -9.12
C VAL A 240 -17.33 1.93 -10.52
N THR A 241 -16.52 2.96 -10.70
CA THR A 241 -16.36 3.69 -11.97
C THR A 241 -15.02 3.41 -12.64
N THR A 242 -14.03 2.91 -11.88
CA THR A 242 -12.71 2.53 -12.40
C THR A 242 -12.29 1.19 -11.81
N ALA A 243 -11.95 0.22 -12.66
CA ALA A 243 -11.44 -1.08 -12.25
C ALA A 243 -10.19 -1.45 -13.05
N ASP A 244 -9.15 -1.92 -12.36
CA ASP A 244 -7.94 -2.45 -12.99
C ASP A 244 -7.74 -3.92 -12.62
N PHE A 245 -7.88 -4.80 -13.61
CA PHE A 245 -7.66 -6.25 -13.53
C PHE A 245 -6.45 -6.68 -14.38
N SER A 246 -5.59 -5.77 -14.84
CA SER A 246 -4.48 -6.13 -15.71
C SER A 246 -3.49 -7.11 -15.06
N GLY A 247 -2.87 -7.99 -15.82
CA GLY A 247 -1.91 -8.97 -15.28
C GLY A 247 -2.55 -9.96 -14.31
N ASN A 248 -3.74 -10.47 -14.65
CA ASN A 248 -4.40 -11.57 -13.94
C ASN A 248 -4.52 -12.79 -14.87
N LEU A 249 -5.33 -13.78 -14.50
CA LEU A 249 -5.52 -15.03 -15.23
C LEU A 249 -6.93 -15.16 -15.84
N LEU A 250 -7.62 -14.03 -16.07
CA LEU A 250 -8.98 -14.02 -16.61
C LEU A 250 -9.01 -14.56 -18.05
N THR A 251 -10.07 -15.28 -18.40
CA THR A 251 -10.36 -15.83 -19.73
C THR A 251 -11.62 -15.20 -20.35
N ASN A 252 -11.90 -15.48 -21.63
CA ASN A 252 -13.13 -15.02 -22.30
C ASN A 252 -14.40 -15.37 -21.50
N ASP A 253 -14.51 -16.60 -21.01
CA ASP A 253 -15.67 -17.09 -20.22
C ASP A 253 -15.86 -16.30 -18.91
N THR A 254 -14.76 -15.86 -18.30
CA THR A 254 -14.80 -15.11 -17.03
C THR A 254 -15.20 -13.65 -17.23
N ILE A 255 -14.90 -13.05 -18.39
CA ILE A 255 -15.18 -11.64 -18.68
C ILE A 255 -16.66 -11.40 -18.87
N GLU A 256 -17.40 -12.37 -19.42
CA GLU A 256 -18.86 -12.31 -19.47
C GLU A 256 -19.45 -12.11 -18.05
N GLY A 257 -18.83 -12.73 -17.04
CA GLY A 257 -19.18 -12.53 -15.63
C GLY A 257 -18.80 -11.13 -15.09
N VAL A 258 -17.70 -10.52 -15.53
CA VAL A 258 -17.28 -9.17 -15.09
C VAL A 258 -18.39 -8.15 -15.37
N ASN A 259 -19.11 -8.29 -16.48
CA ASN A 259 -20.28 -7.46 -16.81
C ASN A 259 -21.37 -7.49 -15.74
N THR A 260 -21.59 -8.65 -15.13
CA THR A 260 -22.61 -8.85 -14.09
C THR A 260 -22.24 -8.11 -12.80
N TYR A 261 -20.94 -7.97 -12.51
CA TYR A 261 -20.45 -7.39 -11.27
C TYR A 261 -20.34 -5.86 -11.25
N PHE A 262 -20.03 -5.22 -12.38
CA PHE A 262 -19.70 -3.79 -12.40
C PHE A 262 -20.78 -2.89 -12.99
N LYS A 263 -21.92 -3.47 -13.43
CA LYS A 263 -23.02 -2.76 -14.12
C LYS A 263 -22.45 -1.74 -15.12
N VAL A 264 -22.02 -2.25 -16.28
CA VAL A 264 -21.32 -1.58 -17.39
C VAL A 264 -21.63 -0.08 -17.58
N ASP A 265 -22.89 0.35 -17.42
CA ASP A 265 -23.30 1.75 -17.55
C ASP A 265 -22.61 2.74 -16.61
N GLY A 266 -22.13 2.31 -15.44
CA GLY A 266 -21.42 3.16 -14.47
C GLY A 266 -19.90 3.16 -14.65
N LEU A 267 -19.35 2.22 -15.41
CA LEU A 267 -17.91 2.03 -15.55
C LEU A 267 -17.35 3.01 -16.58
N THR A 268 -16.37 3.82 -16.17
CA THR A 268 -15.68 4.79 -17.03
C THR A 268 -14.35 4.26 -17.54
N SER A 269 -13.68 3.40 -16.77
CA SER A 269 -12.40 2.81 -17.14
C SER A 269 -12.31 1.36 -16.65
N LEU A 270 -11.90 0.48 -17.56
CA LEU A 270 -11.61 -0.92 -17.27
C LEU A 270 -10.27 -1.30 -17.91
N ASN A 271 -9.36 -1.85 -17.12
CA ASN A 271 -8.10 -2.37 -17.64
C ASN A 271 -8.04 -3.89 -17.48
N LEU A 272 -7.91 -4.60 -18.61
CA LEU A 272 -7.85 -6.05 -18.72
C LEU A 272 -6.56 -6.52 -19.40
N THR A 273 -5.59 -5.64 -19.68
CA THR A 273 -4.35 -6.00 -20.39
C THR A 273 -3.56 -7.09 -19.67
N GLY A 274 -2.95 -8.02 -20.39
CA GLY A 274 -2.14 -9.09 -19.77
C GLY A 274 -2.98 -10.12 -19.01
N ASN A 275 -4.21 -10.37 -19.48
CA ASN A 275 -5.02 -11.54 -19.11
C ASN A 275 -5.05 -12.53 -20.29
N ASN A 276 -5.62 -13.73 -20.09
CA ASN A 276 -5.71 -14.79 -21.09
C ASN A 276 -6.97 -14.63 -21.97
N ILE A 277 -7.13 -13.47 -22.58
CA ILE A 277 -8.27 -13.07 -23.40
C ILE A 277 -7.91 -13.25 -24.87
N THR A 278 -8.63 -14.13 -25.56
CA THR A 278 -8.34 -14.48 -26.97
C THR A 278 -9.44 -14.06 -27.93
N ASP A 279 -10.62 -13.69 -27.43
CA ASP A 279 -11.71 -13.14 -28.25
C ASP A 279 -11.99 -11.69 -27.84
N ALA A 280 -11.36 -10.76 -28.56
CA ALA A 280 -11.54 -9.33 -28.38
C ALA A 280 -13.01 -8.86 -28.49
N LYS A 281 -13.87 -9.60 -29.21
CA LYS A 281 -15.29 -9.22 -29.39
C LYS A 281 -16.08 -9.29 -28.09
N VAL A 282 -15.75 -10.24 -27.22
CA VAL A 282 -16.36 -10.36 -25.89
C VAL A 282 -16.17 -9.07 -25.09
N VAL A 283 -15.04 -8.38 -25.29
CA VAL A 283 -14.77 -7.09 -24.64
C VAL A 283 -15.46 -5.93 -25.36
N SER A 284 -15.33 -5.83 -26.68
CA SER A 284 -15.85 -4.68 -27.45
C SER A 284 -17.38 -4.57 -27.41
N ASP A 285 -18.08 -5.70 -27.40
CA ASP A 285 -19.54 -5.73 -27.49
C ASP A 285 -20.21 -5.37 -26.16
N HIS A 286 -19.51 -5.59 -25.04
CA HIS A 286 -20.07 -5.45 -23.70
C HIS A 286 -19.72 -4.12 -23.02
N TYR A 287 -18.59 -3.47 -23.34
CA TYR A 287 -18.12 -2.28 -22.60
C TYR A 287 -18.14 -0.98 -23.41
N THR A 288 -19.22 -0.72 -24.13
CA THR A 288 -19.33 0.40 -25.08
C THR A 288 -19.27 1.81 -24.46
N LYS A 289 -19.46 1.94 -23.15
CA LYS A 289 -19.43 3.23 -22.40
C LYS A 289 -18.13 3.47 -21.61
N ALA A 290 -17.30 2.44 -21.46
CA ALA A 290 -16.06 2.51 -20.71
C ALA A 290 -14.86 2.62 -21.67
N THR A 291 -13.80 3.29 -21.25
CA THR A 291 -12.50 3.11 -21.90
C THR A 291 -11.93 1.78 -21.45
N VAL A 292 -11.89 0.79 -22.35
CA VAL A 292 -11.35 -0.53 -22.06
C VAL A 292 -9.98 -0.73 -22.71
N LYS A 293 -9.02 -1.18 -21.91
CA LYS A 293 -7.70 -1.64 -22.41
C LYS A 293 -7.62 -3.15 -22.28
N TYR A 294 -7.21 -3.85 -23.34
CA TYR A 294 -6.95 -5.28 -23.34
C TYR A 294 -5.86 -5.61 -24.37
N THR A 295 -5.21 -6.76 -24.23
CA THR A 295 -4.24 -7.29 -25.20
C THR A 295 -4.90 -8.41 -25.99
N ASP A 296 -4.96 -8.28 -27.32
CA ASP A 296 -5.46 -9.33 -28.20
C ASP A 296 -4.30 -10.28 -28.52
N GLU A 297 -4.22 -11.41 -27.81
CA GLU A 297 -3.32 -12.49 -28.20
C GLU A 297 -4.02 -13.36 -29.27
N THR A 298 -4.34 -12.79 -30.43
CA THR A 298 -4.44 -13.63 -31.62
C THR A 298 -3.06 -14.23 -31.86
N PRO A 299 -2.88 -15.56 -31.88
CA PRO A 299 -1.63 -16.14 -32.33
C PRO A 299 -1.42 -15.59 -33.75
N THR A 300 -0.37 -14.80 -33.95
CA THR A 300 0.05 -14.50 -35.32
C THR A 300 0.38 -15.84 -35.95
N GLU A 301 -0.47 -16.31 -36.87
CA GLU A 301 -0.10 -17.36 -37.80
C GLU A 301 1.26 -16.96 -38.37
N ASN A 302 2.30 -17.72 -37.99
CA ASN A 302 3.56 -17.65 -38.69
C ASN A 302 3.25 -18.00 -40.13
N SER A 303 3.21 -16.99 -41.00
CA SER A 303 3.21 -17.18 -42.42
C SER A 303 4.51 -17.88 -42.78
N GLU A 304 4.41 -19.17 -43.06
CA GLU A 304 5.33 -19.85 -43.95
C GLU A 304 5.40 -19.05 -45.26
N THR A 305 6.47 -18.30 -45.44
CA THR A 305 6.98 -17.99 -46.77
C THR A 305 8.50 -18.04 -46.74
N GLU A 306 9.00 -19.09 -47.40
CA GLU A 306 10.26 -19.21 -48.12
C GLU A 306 11.17 -17.98 -48.10
N ASN A 307 12.39 -18.15 -47.59
CA ASN A 307 13.53 -17.67 -48.36
C ASN A 307 14.70 -18.64 -48.25
N SER A 308 14.96 -19.32 -49.36
CA SER A 308 16.20 -19.98 -49.71
C SER A 308 17.39 -19.02 -49.51
N GLY A 309 18.29 -19.39 -48.62
CA GLY A 309 19.61 -18.77 -48.51
C GLY A 309 20.62 -19.88 -48.33
N GLU A 310 21.14 -20.39 -49.45
CA GLU A 310 22.41 -21.09 -49.48
C GLU A 310 23.44 -20.22 -48.76
N ASP A 311 24.02 -20.73 -47.66
CA ASP A 311 25.41 -20.41 -47.39
C ASP A 311 26.15 -21.66 -46.96
N ASN A 312 27.11 -21.99 -47.79
CA ASN A 312 27.92 -23.17 -47.81
C ASN A 312 29.29 -22.72 -47.32
N SER A 313 29.55 -22.81 -46.02
CA SER A 313 30.92 -22.71 -45.52
C SER A 313 31.18 -23.73 -44.42
N ALA A 314 32.01 -24.69 -44.82
CA ALA A 314 32.61 -25.72 -44.00
C ALA A 314 33.45 -25.11 -42.88
N THR A 315 33.45 -25.77 -41.72
CA THR A 315 34.68 -26.16 -41.03
C THR A 315 34.34 -27.25 -40.01
N GLU A 316 34.47 -28.50 -40.45
CA GLU A 316 34.77 -29.62 -39.57
C GLU A 316 36.20 -29.46 -39.04
N SER A 317 36.36 -29.54 -37.72
CA SER A 317 37.53 -30.15 -37.09
C SER A 317 37.16 -30.48 -35.64
N GLU A 318 36.65 -31.69 -35.45
CA GLU A 318 36.68 -32.38 -34.16
C GLU A 318 37.96 -33.24 -34.08
N GLU A 319 38.47 -33.37 -32.85
CA GLU A 319 39.34 -34.44 -32.34
C GLU A 319 40.79 -34.52 -32.90
N GLN A 320 41.85 -34.83 -32.14
CA GLN A 320 42.01 -35.50 -30.86
C GLN A 320 43.49 -35.37 -30.40
N SER A 321 43.69 -35.35 -29.07
CA SER A 321 44.73 -36.05 -28.28
C SER A 321 46.25 -35.81 -28.43
N GLU A 322 46.87 -35.79 -27.22
CA GLU A 322 48.21 -36.27 -26.81
C GLU A 322 49.38 -35.30 -26.60
N GLU A 323 49.93 -35.43 -25.37
CA GLU A 323 51.14 -34.89 -24.69
C GLU A 323 51.22 -33.42 -24.25
#